data_AF-A0AB36S656-F1
#
_entry.id   AF-A0AB36S656-F1
#
_cell.length_a   1.000
_cell.length_b   1.000
_cell.length_c   1.000
_cell.angle_alpha   90.00
_cell.angle_beta   90.00
_cell.angle_gamma   90.00
#
_symmetry.space_group_name_H-M   'P 1'
#
loop_
_entity.id
_entity.type
_entity.pdbx_description
1 polymer ?
#
loop_
_entity_poly.entity_id
_entity_poly.type
_entity_poly.pdbx_seq_one_letter_code
_entity_poly.pdbx_strand_id
1 'polypeptide(L)'
;MKLDKYNLHEDFDVLAIWFREDQEMKDGIRGILHYKSQSIILELFDSFSESFDDTFQHLNRIYGFSQDGKLLALEGCYRVKGTDSIPGFSIDSYSVNEFYILDVNFNKIEGNDVIRTALNKVFGDFKKDPMVEIIRFSVNHLHTWIDKTSISTLVFPQENKGAVQFDLDKYGERTFNIHSENLSILEAITLNRNKSNSTYSLEEKSYLKVFENSGEMRNFRSFFQNALYIKKLLEFLNGIPLHFDYLEFLCEKETIPEHAGKFYPLIRGRYFFRQIGERITTAPKSALTFHAIEGEFESILNSWYLKKEKLSFILDSYLNDLYLPYYVETQLLNSIRNLEIYYRNFINDSIEQKKEELREDQQLLTDYVNENVSQQNKEHFNANINFIGEDSLQKKLSHLFRQLPDKIFESCIKKEGKSPSKSSSSLARSLTQTRNFHTHGYKPELYPDRIQGAQNLFTTNEKLKLFQRYFIYANCKIKLEK
;
A
#
# COMPACT_ATOMS: atom_id res chain seq x y z
N MET A 1 -20.03 13.59 18.81
CA MET A 1 -18.69 14.04 18.35
C MET A 1 -18.49 13.65 16.87
N LYS A 2 -17.67 14.36 16.09
CA LYS A 2 -17.42 14.03 14.65
C LYS A 2 -16.39 12.89 14.53
N LEU A 3 -16.45 12.08 13.47
CA LEU A 3 -15.46 11.02 13.18
C LEU A 3 -14.03 11.57 13.06
N ASP A 4 -13.92 12.84 12.71
CA ASP A 4 -12.69 13.56 12.38
C ASP A 4 -11.66 13.62 13.53
N LYS A 5 -12.07 13.24 14.76
CA LYS A 5 -11.18 13.13 15.93
C LYS A 5 -10.34 11.84 15.94
N TYR A 6 -10.71 10.80 15.18
CA TYR A 6 -10.01 9.52 15.19
C TYR A 6 -9.18 9.34 13.92
N ASN A 7 -7.86 9.46 14.00
CA ASN A 7 -6.98 9.34 12.83
C ASN A 7 -5.99 8.18 12.99
N LEU A 8 -5.57 7.58 11.87
CA LEU A 8 -4.64 6.44 11.82
C LEU A 8 -3.19 6.80 12.23
N HIS A 9 -2.90 8.10 12.40
CA HIS A 9 -1.58 8.61 12.76
C HIS A 9 -1.50 9.17 14.18
N GLU A 10 -2.60 9.13 14.92
CA GLU A 10 -2.69 9.61 16.29
C GLU A 10 -3.04 8.43 17.20
N ASP A 11 -2.38 8.35 18.35
CA ASP A 11 -2.77 7.40 19.39
C ASP A 11 -4.06 7.92 20.06
N PHE A 12 -5.01 7.02 20.31
CA PHE A 12 -6.26 7.38 20.98
C PHE A 12 -6.89 6.20 21.71
N ASP A 13 -7.75 6.53 22.66
CA ASP A 13 -8.51 5.58 23.44
C ASP A 13 -10.02 5.77 23.21
N VAL A 14 -10.75 4.66 23.12
CA VAL A 14 -12.22 4.64 23.03
C VAL A 14 -12.79 3.86 24.19
N LEU A 15 -13.40 4.57 25.15
CA LEU A 15 -14.22 3.97 26.19
C LEU A 15 -15.58 3.58 25.61
N ALA A 16 -15.96 2.32 25.77
CA ALA A 16 -17.20 1.77 25.24
C ALA A 16 -17.77 0.64 26.10
N ILE A 17 -19.02 0.29 25.82
CA ILE A 17 -19.63 -0.98 26.22
C ILE A 17 -19.42 -1.96 25.07
N TRP A 18 -18.83 -3.11 25.35
CA TRP A 18 -18.43 -4.13 24.40
C TRP A 18 -19.26 -5.39 24.56
N PHE A 19 -19.69 -5.98 23.45
CA PHE A 19 -20.56 -7.15 23.47
C PHE A 19 -20.27 -8.04 22.26
N ARG A 20 -20.52 -9.34 22.41
CA ARG A 20 -20.33 -10.31 21.33
C ARG A 20 -21.43 -10.22 20.27
N GLU A 21 -21.20 -10.82 19.11
CA GLU A 21 -22.20 -10.86 18.03
C GLU A 21 -23.51 -11.56 18.43
N ASP A 22 -23.46 -12.48 19.38
CA ASP A 22 -24.59 -13.23 19.91
C ASP A 22 -25.21 -12.62 21.18
N GLN A 23 -24.70 -11.47 21.64
CA GLN A 23 -25.16 -10.79 22.85
C GLN A 23 -25.89 -9.47 22.53
N GLU A 24 -26.76 -9.07 23.45
CA GLU A 24 -27.33 -7.73 23.46
C GLU A 24 -26.39 -6.75 24.17
N MET A 25 -26.42 -5.47 23.77
CA MET A 25 -25.59 -4.43 24.38
C MET A 25 -25.80 -4.30 25.90
N LYS A 26 -27.02 -4.56 26.39
CA LYS A 26 -27.35 -4.46 27.82
C LYS A 26 -26.53 -5.40 28.70
N ASP A 27 -26.06 -6.51 28.13
CA ASP A 27 -25.23 -7.53 28.77
C ASP A 27 -23.73 -7.29 28.49
N GLY A 28 -23.39 -6.16 27.88
CA GLY A 28 -22.03 -5.82 27.48
C GLY A 28 -21.13 -5.39 28.64
N ILE A 29 -19.84 -5.55 28.42
CA ILE A 29 -18.76 -5.28 29.36
C ILE A 29 -18.14 -3.92 29.06
N ARG A 30 -17.86 -3.12 30.09
CA ARG A 30 -17.14 -1.85 29.90
C ARG A 30 -15.67 -2.11 29.64
N GLY A 31 -15.09 -1.33 28.73
CA GLY A 31 -13.68 -1.46 28.42
C GLY A 31 -13.16 -0.32 27.56
N ILE A 32 -11.86 -0.31 27.36
CA ILE A 32 -11.14 0.70 26.58
C ILE A 32 -10.47 0.03 25.40
N LEU A 33 -10.75 0.52 24.19
CA LEU A 33 -9.95 0.21 23.01
C LEU A 33 -8.80 1.20 22.92
N HIS A 34 -7.58 0.69 23.02
CA HIS A 34 -6.34 1.43 22.83
C HIS A 34 -5.89 1.28 21.37
N TYR A 35 -5.86 2.39 20.63
CA TYR A 35 -5.28 2.44 19.29
C TYR A 35 -3.89 3.07 19.32
N LYS A 36 -2.93 2.35 18.77
CA LYS A 36 -1.63 2.84 18.32
C LYS A 36 -1.37 2.31 16.93
N SER A 37 -0.61 3.05 16.11
CA SER A 37 -0.37 2.65 14.71
C SER A 37 0.19 1.23 14.53
N GLN A 38 0.90 0.68 15.52
CA GLN A 38 1.48 -0.67 15.48
C GLN A 38 0.75 -1.70 16.36
N SER A 39 -0.20 -1.26 17.19
CA SER A 39 -0.82 -2.10 18.21
C SER A 39 -2.24 -1.65 18.50
N ILE A 40 -3.19 -2.59 18.47
CA ILE A 40 -4.60 -2.34 18.76
C ILE A 40 -5.00 -3.32 19.84
N ILE A 41 -5.32 -2.81 21.03
CA ILE A 41 -5.62 -3.64 22.21
C ILE A 41 -6.98 -3.21 22.76
N LEU A 42 -7.88 -4.17 22.93
CA LEU A 42 -9.09 -3.99 23.72
C LEU A 42 -8.82 -4.49 25.14
N GLU A 43 -9.00 -3.62 26.14
CA GLU A 43 -8.99 -3.97 27.56
C GLU A 43 -10.42 -3.94 28.10
N LEU A 44 -10.87 -5.05 28.68
CA LEU A 44 -12.19 -5.23 29.27
C LEU A 44 -12.07 -5.29 30.79
N PHE A 45 -12.96 -4.59 31.49
CA PHE A 45 -13.06 -4.61 32.95
C PHE A 45 -13.96 -5.74 33.47
N ASP A 46 -14.00 -6.83 32.71
CA ASP A 46 -14.56 -8.14 33.04
C ASP A 46 -14.10 -9.11 31.93
N SER A 47 -14.56 -10.35 31.95
CA SER A 47 -14.27 -11.36 30.94
C SER A 47 -15.53 -11.75 30.15
N PHE A 48 -15.38 -12.02 28.85
CA PHE A 48 -16.44 -12.66 28.06
C PHE A 48 -16.59 -14.16 28.37
N SER A 49 -15.64 -14.76 29.08
CA SER A 49 -15.66 -16.17 29.47
C SER A 49 -15.45 -16.35 30.98
N GLU A 50 -16.29 -17.15 31.62
CA GLU A 50 -16.15 -17.51 33.04
C GLU A 50 -15.03 -18.55 33.28
N SER A 51 -14.50 -19.18 32.22
CA SER A 51 -13.40 -20.14 32.25
C SER A 51 -12.36 -19.87 31.16
N PHE A 52 -11.12 -20.31 31.38
CA PHE A 52 -10.08 -20.41 30.34
C PHE A 52 -10.37 -21.63 29.46
N ASP A 53 -11.46 -21.59 28.71
CA ASP A 53 -11.74 -22.56 27.65
C ASP A 53 -11.13 -22.07 26.33
N ASP A 54 -10.47 -22.97 25.58
CA ASP A 54 -9.74 -22.65 24.34
C ASP A 54 -10.67 -22.06 23.27
N THR A 55 -11.98 -22.32 23.35
CA THR A 55 -13.00 -21.82 22.42
C THR A 55 -13.21 -20.30 22.48
N PHE A 56 -12.85 -19.62 23.56
CA PHE A 56 -13.01 -18.15 23.71
C PHE A 56 -11.71 -17.36 23.55
N GLN A 57 -10.60 -18.02 23.19
CA GLN A 57 -9.33 -17.36 22.90
C GLN A 57 -9.38 -16.57 21.58
N HIS A 58 -10.29 -16.93 20.67
CA HIS A 58 -10.47 -16.29 19.37
C HIS A 58 -11.92 -15.87 19.15
N LEU A 59 -12.17 -14.57 19.15
CA LEU A 59 -13.46 -14.00 18.77
C LEU A 59 -13.32 -13.37 17.39
N ASN A 60 -14.15 -13.83 16.43
CA ASN A 60 -14.13 -13.28 15.07
C ASN A 60 -14.43 -11.79 15.09
N ARG A 61 -15.47 -11.40 15.84
CA ARG A 61 -15.89 -10.01 15.95
C ARG A 61 -16.40 -9.67 17.36
N ILE A 62 -16.11 -8.46 17.79
CA ILE A 62 -16.65 -7.85 19.00
C ILE A 62 -17.27 -6.49 18.62
N TYR A 63 -18.50 -6.22 19.04
CA TYR A 63 -19.14 -4.94 18.83
C TYR A 63 -18.92 -4.02 20.03
N GLY A 64 -18.97 -2.71 19.78
CA GLY A 64 -18.85 -1.70 20.82
C GLY A 64 -19.83 -0.54 20.62
N PHE A 65 -20.26 0.07 21.71
CA PHE A 65 -20.96 1.34 21.73
C PHE A 65 -20.21 2.33 22.63
N SER A 66 -19.61 3.34 22.01
CA SER A 66 -18.71 4.27 22.70
C SER A 66 -19.44 5.34 23.49
N GLN A 67 -18.72 5.91 24.45
CA GLN A 67 -19.19 7.04 25.27
C GLN A 67 -19.63 8.28 24.45
N ASP A 68 -19.10 8.45 23.23
CA ASP A 68 -19.44 9.56 22.33
C ASP A 68 -20.53 9.20 21.29
N GLY A 69 -21.17 8.04 21.47
CA GLY A 69 -22.31 7.56 20.67
C GLY A 69 -21.93 7.02 19.30
N LYS A 70 -20.74 6.41 19.17
CA LYS A 70 -20.30 5.71 17.95
C LYS A 70 -20.49 4.21 18.11
N LEU A 71 -20.75 3.54 17.00
CA LEU A 71 -20.72 2.07 16.95
C LEU A 71 -19.35 1.61 16.50
N LEU A 72 -18.89 0.50 17.07
CA LEU A 72 -17.61 -0.11 16.76
C LEU A 72 -17.80 -1.56 16.39
N ALA A 73 -16.97 -2.04 15.48
CA ALA A 73 -16.84 -3.45 15.15
C ALA A 73 -15.35 -3.77 15.07
N LEU A 74 -14.87 -4.62 15.98
CA LEU A 74 -13.50 -5.10 16.05
C LEU A 74 -13.42 -6.47 15.37
N GLU A 75 -12.43 -6.69 14.50
CA GLU A 75 -12.26 -7.93 13.77
C GLU A 75 -10.98 -8.67 14.20
N GLY A 76 -11.05 -10.00 14.21
CA GLY A 76 -9.92 -10.87 14.53
C GLY A 76 -9.36 -10.57 15.92
N CYS A 77 -10.17 -10.82 16.94
CA CYS A 77 -9.84 -10.53 18.34
C CYS A 77 -9.26 -11.77 19.01
N TYR A 78 -8.02 -11.67 19.49
CA TYR A 78 -7.31 -12.76 20.14
C TYR A 78 -7.04 -12.39 21.59
N ARG A 79 -7.50 -13.21 22.54
CA ARG A 79 -7.20 -12.98 23.97
C ARG A 79 -5.69 -13.11 24.19
N VAL A 80 -5.05 -12.07 24.71
CA VAL A 80 -3.59 -12.02 24.97
C VAL A 80 -3.24 -12.03 26.45
N LYS A 81 -4.17 -11.60 27.32
CA LYS A 81 -3.97 -11.59 28.77
C LYS A 81 -5.32 -11.68 29.47
N GLY A 82 -5.35 -12.36 30.61
CA GLY A 82 -6.46 -12.34 31.57
C GLY A 82 -5.91 -12.35 32.98
N THR A 83 -6.47 -11.55 33.87
CA THR A 83 -6.09 -11.52 35.29
C THR A 83 -7.32 -11.47 36.16
N ASP A 84 -7.42 -12.42 37.10
CA ASP A 84 -8.44 -12.44 38.13
C ASP A 84 -7.84 -11.98 39.47
N SER A 85 -8.46 -10.98 40.11
CA SER A 85 -8.04 -10.49 41.43
C SER A 85 -9.14 -10.72 42.45
N ILE A 86 -8.84 -11.41 43.56
CA ILE A 86 -9.79 -11.64 44.65
C ILE A 86 -9.13 -11.27 45.99
N PRO A 87 -9.63 -10.25 46.74
CA PRO A 87 -10.77 -9.39 46.42
C PRO A 87 -10.45 -8.39 45.30
N GLY A 88 -11.31 -8.27 44.29
CA GLY A 88 -11.11 -7.43 43.10
C GLY A 88 -12.06 -7.80 41.95
N PHE A 89 -11.78 -7.30 40.74
CA PHE A 89 -12.49 -7.65 39.50
C PHE A 89 -11.50 -8.18 38.45
N SER A 90 -12.03 -8.93 37.47
CA SER A 90 -11.28 -9.50 36.36
C SER A 90 -10.95 -8.44 35.29
N ILE A 91 -9.79 -8.58 34.65
CA ILE A 91 -9.41 -7.78 33.49
C ILE A 91 -8.94 -8.71 32.38
N ASP A 92 -9.54 -8.56 31.21
CA ASP A 92 -9.16 -9.27 30.00
C ASP A 92 -8.64 -8.33 28.92
N SER A 93 -7.66 -8.79 28.15
CA SER A 93 -7.08 -8.03 27.05
C SER A 93 -7.11 -8.85 25.77
N TYR A 94 -7.55 -8.22 24.69
CA TYR A 94 -7.58 -8.78 23.35
C TYR A 94 -6.70 -7.98 22.40
N SER A 95 -5.84 -8.66 21.65
CA SER A 95 -5.21 -8.10 20.46
C SER A 95 -6.21 -8.09 19.32
N VAL A 96 -6.37 -6.94 18.69
CA VAL A 96 -7.32 -6.71 17.59
C VAL A 96 -6.54 -6.53 16.29
N ASN A 97 -7.01 -7.15 15.20
CA ASN A 97 -6.34 -7.01 13.90
C ASN A 97 -6.66 -5.67 13.23
N GLU A 98 -7.95 -5.34 13.18
CA GLU A 98 -8.51 -4.17 12.51
C GLU A 98 -9.89 -3.86 13.09
N PHE A 99 -10.38 -2.64 12.91
CA PHE A 99 -11.71 -2.27 13.38
C PHE A 99 -12.34 -1.12 12.60
N TYR A 100 -13.64 -0.94 12.81
CA TYR A 100 -14.45 0.12 12.24
C TYR A 100 -15.01 1.01 13.36
N ILE A 101 -15.02 2.32 13.15
CA ILE A 101 -15.83 3.27 13.94
C ILE A 101 -16.90 3.83 13.00
N LEU A 102 -18.16 3.70 13.39
CA LEU A 102 -19.33 4.09 12.63
C LEU A 102 -20.01 5.29 13.28
N ASP A 103 -20.35 6.26 12.44
CA ASP A 103 -21.19 7.41 12.77
C ASP A 103 -22.56 7.19 12.14
N VAL A 104 -23.54 6.92 13.00
CA VAL A 104 -24.89 6.53 12.62
C VAL A 104 -25.86 7.61 13.06
N ASN A 105 -26.73 8.04 12.14
CA ASN A 105 -27.87 8.87 12.49
C ASN A 105 -29.01 8.00 13.03
N PHE A 106 -28.96 7.68 14.33
CA PHE A 106 -29.95 6.81 14.98
C PHE A 106 -31.40 7.30 14.86
N ASN A 107 -31.64 8.61 14.72
CA ASN A 107 -32.99 9.16 14.54
C ASN A 107 -33.65 8.72 13.23
N LYS A 108 -32.87 8.20 12.29
CA LYS A 108 -33.29 7.71 10.97
C LYS A 108 -33.20 6.19 10.83
N ILE A 109 -32.90 5.49 11.93
CA ILE A 109 -32.88 4.03 11.98
C ILE A 109 -34.19 3.54 12.58
N GLU A 110 -34.95 2.76 11.81
CA GLU A 110 -36.22 2.19 12.23
C GLU A 110 -36.02 0.81 12.90
N GLY A 111 -36.72 0.54 13.99
CA GLY A 111 -36.69 -0.76 14.69
C GLY A 111 -36.68 -0.64 16.21
N ASN A 112 -36.98 -1.75 16.90
CA ASN A 112 -36.98 -1.79 18.37
C ASN A 112 -35.56 -1.77 18.95
N ASP A 113 -34.60 -2.41 18.27
CA ASP A 113 -33.17 -2.35 18.60
C ASP A 113 -32.43 -1.59 17.50
N VAL A 114 -32.41 -0.26 17.64
CA VAL A 114 -31.76 0.63 16.67
C VAL A 114 -30.26 0.38 16.50
N ILE A 115 -29.59 -0.15 17.53
CA ILE A 115 -28.16 -0.46 17.47
C ILE A 115 -27.94 -1.71 16.62
N ARG A 116 -28.68 -2.79 16.93
CA ARG A 116 -28.58 -4.02 16.15
C ARG A 116 -28.99 -3.80 14.70
N THR A 117 -30.06 -3.05 14.46
CA THR A 117 -30.48 -2.71 13.10
C THR A 117 -29.38 -1.94 12.35
N ALA A 118 -28.73 -0.95 12.98
CA ALA A 118 -27.64 -0.22 12.35
C ALA A 118 -26.44 -1.13 12.02
N LEU A 119 -26.05 -2.03 12.93
CA LEU A 119 -24.99 -3.00 12.69
C LEU A 119 -25.34 -3.95 11.54
N ASN A 120 -26.56 -4.47 11.51
CA ASN A 120 -27.04 -5.36 10.45
C ASN A 120 -27.13 -4.63 9.09
N LYS A 121 -27.41 -3.32 9.05
CA LYS A 121 -27.35 -2.56 7.80
C LYS A 121 -25.93 -2.47 7.22
N VAL A 122 -24.92 -2.38 8.08
CA VAL A 122 -23.51 -2.30 7.66
C VAL A 122 -22.95 -3.67 7.31
N PHE A 123 -23.10 -4.64 8.21
CA PHE A 123 -22.44 -5.95 8.12
C PHE A 123 -23.37 -7.08 7.66
N GLY A 124 -24.66 -6.81 7.41
CA GLY A 124 -25.65 -7.84 7.07
C GLY A 124 -25.81 -8.91 8.15
N ASP A 125 -26.62 -9.94 7.89
CA ASP A 125 -26.76 -11.05 8.85
C ASP A 125 -25.54 -11.99 8.88
N PHE A 126 -24.60 -11.92 7.93
CA PHE A 126 -23.39 -12.77 7.90
C PHE A 126 -22.24 -12.22 7.02
N LYS A 127 -22.21 -10.92 6.67
CA LYS A 127 -21.12 -10.38 5.84
C LYS A 127 -19.92 -10.03 6.71
N LYS A 128 -18.73 -10.47 6.28
CA LYS A 128 -17.46 -10.12 6.91
C LYS A 128 -17.09 -8.64 6.72
N ASP A 129 -17.47 -8.01 5.61
CA ASP A 129 -17.14 -6.62 5.36
C ASP A 129 -18.37 -5.76 5.00
N PRO A 130 -18.32 -4.44 5.28
CA PRO A 130 -19.35 -3.49 4.88
C PRO A 130 -19.59 -3.44 3.37
N MET A 131 -20.83 -3.22 2.96
CA MET A 131 -21.12 -2.72 1.61
C MET A 131 -21.04 -1.19 1.62
N VAL A 132 -20.31 -0.62 0.67
CA VAL A 132 -20.02 0.82 0.63
C VAL A 132 -20.15 1.33 -0.80
N GLU A 133 -20.60 2.58 -0.92
CA GLU A 133 -20.71 3.27 -2.21
C GLU A 133 -19.38 3.94 -2.59
N ILE A 134 -18.74 4.56 -1.60
CA ILE A 134 -17.53 5.34 -1.79
C ILE A 134 -16.57 5.13 -0.63
N ILE A 135 -15.27 5.23 -0.92
CA ILE A 135 -14.24 5.44 0.09
C ILE A 135 -13.52 6.76 -0.15
N ARG A 136 -12.99 7.33 0.93
CA ARG A 136 -12.17 8.53 0.92
C ARG A 136 -10.96 8.31 1.81
N PHE A 137 -9.76 8.64 1.33
CA PHE A 137 -8.57 8.53 2.15
C PHE A 137 -7.59 9.67 1.89
N SER A 138 -6.75 9.92 2.88
CA SER A 138 -5.55 10.74 2.77
C SER A 138 -4.36 9.93 3.24
N VAL A 139 -3.17 10.27 2.74
CA VAL A 139 -1.90 9.79 3.23
C VAL A 139 -1.02 10.99 3.61
N ASN A 140 -0.05 10.79 4.49
CA ASN A 140 0.92 11.84 4.81
C ASN A 140 1.53 12.42 3.54
N HIS A 141 1.75 13.74 3.56
CA HIS A 141 2.38 14.49 2.45
C HIS A 141 1.62 14.48 1.13
N LEU A 142 0.39 13.93 1.06
CA LEU A 142 -0.43 13.94 -0.16
C LEU A 142 -0.66 15.35 -0.69
N HIS A 143 -1.04 16.28 0.19
CA HIS A 143 -1.28 17.67 -0.18
C HIS A 143 -0.01 18.34 -0.74
N THR A 144 1.14 18.12 -0.11
CA THR A 144 2.44 18.63 -0.59
C THR A 144 2.83 18.04 -1.94
N TRP A 145 2.57 16.75 -2.16
CA TRP A 145 2.85 16.09 -3.44
C TRP A 145 1.91 16.57 -4.54
N ILE A 146 0.65 16.87 -4.20
CA ILE A 146 -0.32 17.40 -5.14
C ILE A 146 0.11 18.77 -5.68
N ASP A 147 0.68 19.60 -4.79
CA ASP A 147 1.25 20.92 -5.11
C ASP A 147 0.25 21.84 -5.83
N LYS A 148 -0.98 21.85 -5.30
CA LYS A 148 -2.07 22.74 -5.70
C LYS A 148 -2.71 23.33 -4.47
N THR A 149 -3.21 24.56 -4.58
CA THR A 149 -3.96 25.18 -3.48
C THR A 149 -5.13 26.03 -3.97
N SER A 150 -6.23 26.01 -3.21
CA SER A 150 -7.35 26.94 -3.40
C SER A 150 -7.16 28.26 -2.66
N ILE A 151 -6.17 28.33 -1.76
CA ILE A 151 -5.94 29.47 -0.87
C ILE A 151 -5.08 30.52 -1.58
N SER A 152 -5.47 31.78 -1.48
CA SER A 152 -4.67 32.93 -1.91
C SER A 152 -4.64 34.01 -0.84
N THR A 153 -3.52 34.74 -0.79
CA THR A 153 -3.32 35.86 0.13
C THR A 153 -3.41 37.17 -0.64
N LEU A 154 -4.28 38.07 -0.18
CA LEU A 154 -4.38 39.44 -0.65
C LEU A 154 -3.72 40.35 0.38
N VAL A 155 -2.82 41.22 -0.08
CA VAL A 155 -2.16 42.23 0.77
C VAL A 155 -2.72 43.59 0.39
N PHE A 156 -3.08 44.40 1.37
CA PHE A 156 -3.54 45.78 1.21
C PHE A 156 -2.50 46.72 1.85
N PRO A 157 -1.44 47.10 1.12
CA PRO A 157 -0.27 47.77 1.70
C PRO A 157 -0.62 49.11 2.35
N GLN A 158 -1.60 49.83 1.79
CA GLN A 158 -2.02 51.14 2.28
C GLN A 158 -2.73 51.08 3.64
N GLU A 159 -3.31 49.93 4.00
CA GLU A 159 -4.05 49.76 5.26
C GLU A 159 -3.27 48.96 6.31
N ASN A 160 -2.07 48.48 5.96
CA ASN A 160 -1.33 47.48 6.75
C ASN A 160 -2.20 46.27 7.13
N LYS A 161 -3.06 45.84 6.19
CA LYS A 161 -3.98 44.70 6.34
C LYS A 161 -3.70 43.66 5.27
N GLY A 162 -4.06 42.41 5.57
CA GLY A 162 -4.11 41.33 4.60
C GLY A 162 -5.41 40.54 4.76
N ALA A 163 -5.82 39.87 3.69
CA ALA A 163 -6.93 38.92 3.71
C ALA A 163 -6.47 37.58 3.14
N VAL A 164 -6.99 36.49 3.69
CA VAL A 164 -6.87 35.15 3.14
C VAL A 164 -8.21 34.82 2.51
N GLN A 165 -8.20 34.47 1.24
CA GLN A 165 -9.39 33.99 0.52
C GLN A 165 -9.14 32.59 -0.01
N PHE A 166 -10.19 31.81 -0.18
CA PHE A 166 -10.13 30.49 -0.81
C PHE A 166 -11.24 30.40 -1.85
N ASP A 167 -10.97 29.67 -2.93
CA ASP A 167 -11.87 29.52 -4.05
C ASP A 167 -11.84 28.05 -4.51
N LEU A 168 -12.82 27.28 -4.02
CA LEU A 168 -12.88 25.84 -4.29
C LEU A 168 -13.11 25.56 -5.78
N ASP A 169 -13.82 26.45 -6.49
CA ASP A 169 -14.07 26.29 -7.93
C ASP A 169 -12.77 26.47 -8.73
N LYS A 170 -11.85 27.32 -8.26
CA LYS A 170 -10.52 27.49 -8.86
C LYS A 170 -9.56 26.33 -8.59
N TYR A 171 -9.79 25.51 -7.56
CA TYR A 171 -8.93 24.35 -7.29
C TYR A 171 -8.90 23.40 -8.50
N GLY A 172 -10.06 23.23 -9.14
CA GLY A 172 -10.21 22.39 -10.33
C GLY A 172 -10.03 20.91 -10.00
N GLU A 173 -10.99 20.34 -9.24
CA GLU A 173 -11.03 18.91 -8.95
C GLU A 173 -10.92 18.07 -10.23
N ARG A 174 -10.28 16.90 -10.12
CA ARG A 174 -10.06 16.00 -11.26
C ARG A 174 -10.52 14.58 -10.96
N THR A 175 -11.23 14.00 -11.92
CA THR A 175 -11.62 12.60 -11.90
C THR A 175 -10.78 11.82 -12.91
N PHE A 176 -10.31 10.65 -12.51
CA PHE A 176 -9.52 9.73 -13.32
C PHE A 176 -10.14 8.34 -13.29
N ASN A 177 -10.30 7.73 -14.45
CA ASN A 177 -10.90 6.42 -14.59
C ASN A 177 -9.85 5.30 -14.49
N ILE A 178 -10.19 4.22 -13.80
CA ILE A 178 -9.47 2.94 -13.81
C ILE A 178 -10.33 1.93 -14.57
N HIS A 179 -10.06 1.76 -15.85
CA HIS A 179 -10.92 0.96 -16.73
C HIS A 179 -10.96 -0.52 -16.32
N SER A 180 -9.82 -1.09 -15.91
CA SER A 180 -9.72 -2.52 -15.57
C SER A 180 -10.53 -2.92 -14.32
N GLU A 181 -10.83 -1.97 -13.44
CA GLU A 181 -11.53 -2.22 -12.18
C GLU A 181 -12.97 -1.67 -12.18
N ASN A 182 -13.35 -0.95 -13.25
CA ASN A 182 -14.58 -0.15 -13.34
C ASN A 182 -14.71 0.90 -12.21
N LEU A 183 -13.59 1.53 -11.83
CA LEU A 183 -13.54 2.52 -10.74
C LEU A 183 -13.16 3.91 -11.27
N SER A 184 -13.48 4.93 -10.48
CA SER A 184 -13.01 6.30 -10.64
C SER A 184 -12.33 6.79 -9.37
N ILE A 185 -11.30 7.62 -9.54
CA ILE A 185 -10.64 8.37 -8.47
C ILE A 185 -10.92 9.85 -8.68
N LEU A 186 -11.47 10.51 -7.67
CA LEU A 186 -11.57 11.96 -7.58
C LEU A 186 -10.47 12.48 -6.64
N GLU A 187 -9.67 13.41 -7.15
CA GLU A 187 -8.73 14.21 -6.37
C GLU A 187 -9.43 15.52 -5.96
N ALA A 188 -9.47 15.80 -4.66
CA ALA A 188 -10.19 16.94 -4.09
C ALA A 188 -9.59 17.40 -2.76
N ILE A 189 -10.08 18.53 -2.25
CA ILE A 189 -9.62 19.15 -1.01
C ILE A 189 -10.72 19.34 0.03
N THR A 190 -10.31 19.47 1.28
CA THR A 190 -11.15 19.95 2.37
C THR A 190 -10.48 21.11 3.07
N LEU A 191 -11.28 22.09 3.44
CA LEU A 191 -10.85 23.26 4.20
C LEU A 191 -11.32 23.13 5.65
N ASN A 192 -10.38 23.09 6.56
CA ASN A 192 -10.64 23.11 7.99
C ASN A 192 -10.39 24.52 8.52
N ARG A 193 -11.39 25.09 9.18
CA ARG A 193 -11.29 26.39 9.84
C ARG A 193 -11.27 26.15 11.34
N ASN A 194 -10.16 26.49 11.97
CA ASN A 194 -10.00 26.40 13.41
C ASN A 194 -9.92 27.81 13.99
N LYS A 195 -10.64 28.02 15.09
CA LYS A 195 -10.56 29.24 15.89
C LYS A 195 -10.05 28.86 17.27
N SER A 196 -8.89 29.36 17.63
CA SER A 196 -8.33 29.24 18.98
C SER A 196 -8.10 30.64 19.51
N ASN A 197 -8.85 31.03 20.54
CA ASN A 197 -8.86 32.40 21.08
C ASN A 197 -9.09 33.45 19.98
N SER A 198 -8.13 34.37 19.81
CA SER A 198 -8.10 35.42 18.78
C SER A 198 -7.44 34.98 17.46
N THR A 199 -6.92 33.75 17.39
CA THR A 199 -6.22 33.21 16.22
C THR A 199 -7.17 32.39 15.36
N TYR A 200 -7.23 32.73 14.07
CA TYR A 200 -7.91 31.95 13.05
C TYR A 200 -6.85 31.21 12.25
N SER A 201 -6.99 29.89 12.11
CA SER A 201 -6.22 29.11 11.16
C SER A 201 -7.13 28.47 10.11
N LEU A 202 -6.65 28.50 8.88
CA LEU A 202 -7.25 27.84 7.74
C LEU A 202 -6.26 26.78 7.28
N GLU A 203 -6.69 25.54 7.24
CA GLU A 203 -5.88 24.41 6.80
C GLU A 203 -6.56 23.72 5.62
N GLU A 204 -5.83 23.56 4.53
CA GLU A 204 -6.27 22.81 3.36
C GLU A 204 -5.67 21.41 3.38
N LYS A 205 -6.49 20.40 3.13
CA LYS A 205 -6.07 19.00 3.07
C LYS A 205 -6.60 18.34 1.81
N SER A 206 -5.70 17.83 0.98
CA SER A 206 -6.07 17.00 -0.16
C SER A 206 -6.45 15.58 0.26
N TYR A 207 -7.29 14.94 -0.53
CA TYR A 207 -7.69 13.56 -0.36
C TYR A 207 -8.00 12.92 -1.71
N LEU A 208 -8.02 11.59 -1.73
CA LEU A 208 -8.50 10.81 -2.85
C LEU A 208 -9.82 10.13 -2.47
N LYS A 209 -10.80 10.22 -3.37
CA LYS A 209 -12.09 9.53 -3.25
C LYS A 209 -12.18 8.48 -4.34
N VAL A 210 -12.48 7.24 -3.98
CA VAL A 210 -12.65 6.13 -4.91
C VAL A 210 -14.10 5.68 -4.91
N PHE A 211 -14.67 5.50 -6.09
CA PHE A 211 -16.07 5.11 -6.28
C PHE A 211 -16.24 4.31 -7.57
N GLU A 212 -17.31 3.54 -7.67
CA GLU A 212 -17.61 2.78 -8.87
C GLU A 212 -18.22 3.66 -9.96
N ASN A 213 -17.86 3.42 -11.23
CA ASN A 213 -18.39 4.22 -12.35
C ASN A 213 -19.91 4.03 -12.54
N SER A 214 -20.44 2.85 -12.21
CA SER A 214 -21.88 2.54 -12.26
C SER A 214 -22.67 3.18 -11.11
N GLY A 215 -21.99 3.62 -10.03
CA GLY A 215 -22.63 4.05 -8.79
C GLY A 215 -23.14 2.90 -7.92
N GLU A 216 -22.80 1.65 -8.24
CA GLU A 216 -23.18 0.49 -7.42
C GLU A 216 -22.33 0.40 -6.13
N MET A 217 -22.89 -0.27 -5.11
CA MET A 217 -22.17 -0.56 -3.88
C MET A 217 -21.26 -1.78 -4.07
N ARG A 218 -20.05 -1.71 -3.50
CA ARG A 218 -19.14 -2.86 -3.42
C ARG A 218 -18.77 -3.18 -1.98
N ASN A 219 -18.23 -4.38 -1.79
CA ASN A 219 -17.59 -4.76 -0.54
C ASN A 219 -16.41 -3.81 -0.25
N PHE A 220 -16.36 -3.28 0.98
CA PHE A 220 -15.33 -2.37 1.46
C PHE A 220 -13.90 -2.88 1.21
N ARG A 221 -13.65 -4.19 1.39
CA ARG A 221 -12.34 -4.81 1.18
C ARG A 221 -11.81 -4.57 -0.23
N SER A 222 -12.68 -4.60 -1.24
CA SER A 222 -12.32 -4.32 -2.63
C SER A 222 -11.82 -2.89 -2.81
N PHE A 223 -12.53 -1.92 -2.22
CA PHE A 223 -12.10 -0.53 -2.20
C PHE A 223 -10.81 -0.33 -1.41
N PHE A 224 -10.66 -0.99 -0.26
CA PHE A 224 -9.46 -0.91 0.57
C PHE A 224 -8.22 -1.46 -0.18
N GLN A 225 -8.34 -2.59 -0.86
CA GLN A 225 -7.27 -3.13 -1.71
C GLN A 225 -6.86 -2.16 -2.82
N ASN A 226 -7.82 -1.45 -3.41
CA ASN A 226 -7.54 -0.41 -4.39
C ASN A 226 -6.85 0.80 -3.77
N ALA A 227 -7.30 1.27 -2.61
CA ALA A 227 -6.62 2.35 -1.88
C ALA A 227 -5.17 1.99 -1.55
N LEU A 228 -4.91 0.74 -1.12
CA LEU A 228 -3.55 0.24 -0.92
C LEU A 228 -2.74 0.27 -2.22
N TYR A 229 -3.30 -0.17 -3.33
CA TYR A 229 -2.59 -0.22 -4.61
C TYR A 229 -2.30 1.17 -5.21
N ILE A 230 -3.23 2.12 -5.03
CA ILE A 230 -3.03 3.53 -5.36
C ILE A 230 -1.93 4.13 -4.47
N LYS A 231 -1.98 3.86 -3.16
CA LYS A 231 -0.93 4.29 -2.22
C LYS A 231 0.46 3.76 -2.62
N LYS A 232 0.57 2.51 -3.08
CA LYS A 232 1.84 1.95 -3.62
C LYS A 232 2.36 2.75 -4.83
N LEU A 233 1.47 3.20 -5.72
CA LEU A 233 1.87 4.08 -6.82
C LEU A 233 2.42 5.41 -6.28
N LEU A 234 1.71 6.03 -5.33
CA LEU A 234 2.15 7.30 -4.73
C LEU A 234 3.51 7.16 -4.03
N GLU A 235 3.73 6.09 -3.27
CA GLU A 235 5.03 5.78 -2.64
C GLU A 235 6.13 5.60 -3.67
N PHE A 236 5.83 4.92 -4.76
CA PHE A 236 6.79 4.70 -5.83
C PHE A 236 7.17 6.00 -6.56
N LEU A 237 6.20 6.89 -6.77
CA LEU A 237 6.43 8.22 -7.38
C LEU A 237 7.18 9.16 -6.44
N ASN A 238 6.83 9.17 -5.15
CA ASN A 238 7.48 10.01 -4.14
C ASN A 238 8.84 9.47 -3.69
N GLY A 239 9.03 8.15 -3.78
CA GLY A 239 10.23 7.47 -3.32
C GLY A 239 10.37 7.38 -1.80
N ILE A 240 9.27 7.53 -1.06
CA ILE A 240 9.22 7.48 0.41
C ILE A 240 8.06 6.60 0.87
N PRO A 241 8.14 6.00 2.08
CA PRO A 241 7.01 5.33 2.70
C PRO A 241 5.90 6.33 3.06
N LEU A 242 4.67 5.98 2.71
CA LEU A 242 3.48 6.76 3.04
C LEU A 242 2.60 6.01 4.06
N HIS A 243 1.85 6.73 4.87
CA HIS A 243 0.94 6.19 5.88
C HIS A 243 -0.39 6.87 5.72
N PHE A 244 -1.47 6.11 5.82
CA PHE A 244 -2.81 6.67 5.81
C PHE A 244 -2.99 7.59 7.02
N ASP A 245 -3.57 8.76 6.77
CA ASP A 245 -4.04 9.66 7.83
C ASP A 245 -5.41 9.21 8.32
N TYR A 246 -6.27 8.82 7.38
CA TYR A 246 -7.58 8.25 7.62
C TYR A 246 -8.04 7.48 6.38
N LEU A 247 -9.00 6.57 6.58
CA LEU A 247 -9.76 5.93 5.53
C LEU A 247 -11.23 5.89 5.94
N GLU A 248 -12.04 6.66 5.24
CA GLU A 248 -13.48 6.82 5.45
C GLU A 248 -14.28 6.09 4.37
N PHE A 249 -15.48 5.65 4.73
CA PHE A 249 -16.42 5.04 3.80
C PHE A 249 -17.86 5.47 4.09
N LEU A 250 -18.70 5.36 3.06
CA LEU A 250 -20.14 5.63 3.14
C LEU A 250 -20.93 4.36 2.86
N CYS A 251 -21.78 3.95 3.81
CA CYS A 251 -22.64 2.78 3.68
C CYS A 251 -24.05 3.16 3.24
N GLU A 252 -24.63 4.18 3.88
CA GLU A 252 -26.02 4.54 3.67
C GLU A 252 -26.18 6.06 3.64
N LYS A 253 -27.04 6.54 2.74
CA LYS A 253 -27.32 7.95 2.53
C LYS A 253 -28.80 8.18 2.20
N GLU A 254 -29.25 9.39 2.48
CA GLU A 254 -30.55 9.91 2.07
C GLU A 254 -30.31 11.00 1.01
N THR A 255 -30.85 10.81 -0.19
CA THR A 255 -30.73 11.81 -1.28
C THR A 255 -31.51 13.05 -0.92
N ILE A 256 -30.97 14.24 -1.18
CA ILE A 256 -31.67 15.50 -0.94
C ILE A 256 -32.43 15.89 -2.21
N PRO A 257 -33.78 15.82 -2.25
CA PRO A 257 -34.55 15.98 -3.50
C PRO A 257 -34.34 17.34 -4.16
N GLU A 258 -34.13 18.38 -3.36
CA GLU A 258 -34.00 19.78 -3.81
C GLU A 258 -32.61 20.12 -4.36
N HIS A 259 -31.63 19.22 -4.22
CA HIS A 259 -30.25 19.44 -4.61
C HIS A 259 -29.65 18.22 -5.31
N ALA A 260 -29.72 18.19 -6.63
CA ALA A 260 -29.11 17.15 -7.45
C ALA A 260 -27.63 16.91 -7.06
N GLY A 261 -27.30 15.66 -6.75
CA GLY A 261 -25.96 15.24 -6.34
C GLY A 261 -25.61 15.45 -4.86
N LYS A 262 -26.46 16.12 -4.07
CA LYS A 262 -26.27 16.22 -2.61
C LYS A 262 -27.03 15.12 -1.88
N PHE A 263 -26.42 14.66 -0.79
CA PHE A 263 -27.00 13.64 0.07
C PHE A 263 -26.65 13.91 1.52
N TYR A 264 -27.46 13.35 2.42
CA TYR A 264 -27.19 13.29 3.84
C TYR A 264 -26.66 11.89 4.20
N PRO A 265 -25.45 11.75 4.78
CA PRO A 265 -24.94 10.44 5.17
C PRO A 265 -25.72 9.93 6.40
N LEU A 266 -26.35 8.77 6.27
CA LEU A 266 -27.06 8.10 7.36
C LEU A 266 -26.10 7.20 8.15
N ILE A 267 -25.24 6.47 7.45
CA ILE A 267 -24.19 5.65 8.03
C ILE A 267 -22.90 5.86 7.25
N ARG A 268 -21.89 6.36 7.95
CA ARG A 268 -20.51 6.48 7.46
C ARG A 268 -19.56 5.89 8.51
N GLY A 269 -18.38 5.48 8.08
CA GLY A 269 -17.40 4.93 9.01
C GLY A 269 -15.98 5.31 8.68
N ARG A 270 -15.09 5.08 9.65
CA ARG A 270 -13.64 5.07 9.49
C ARG A 270 -13.11 3.68 9.78
N TYR A 271 -12.13 3.28 8.99
CA TYR A 271 -11.47 1.98 9.12
C TYR A 271 -10.07 2.16 9.71
N PHE A 272 -9.76 1.32 10.70
CA PHE A 272 -8.54 1.37 11.47
C PHE A 272 -7.81 0.03 11.43
N PHE A 273 -6.51 0.10 11.22
CA PHE A 273 -5.65 -1.07 11.10
C PHE A 273 -4.22 -0.69 11.49
N ARG A 274 -3.39 -1.70 11.71
CA ARG A 274 -1.96 -1.50 11.98
C ARG A 274 -1.24 -1.07 10.70
N GLN A 275 -0.48 0.01 10.76
CA GLN A 275 0.36 0.47 9.66
C GLN A 275 1.81 0.07 9.91
N ILE A 276 2.55 -0.38 8.90
CA ILE A 276 3.93 -0.87 9.05
C ILE A 276 4.93 0.29 8.97
N GLY A 277 6.03 0.17 9.73
CA GLY A 277 7.19 1.06 9.65
C GLY A 277 6.98 2.43 10.29
N GLU A 278 8.06 3.21 10.36
CA GLU A 278 8.04 4.55 10.93
C GLU A 278 7.43 5.56 9.97
N ARG A 279 6.60 6.45 10.51
CA ARG A 279 5.97 7.52 9.75
C ARG A 279 6.93 8.69 9.55
N ILE A 280 7.16 9.05 8.30
CA ILE A 280 7.97 10.23 7.96
C ILE A 280 7.17 11.51 8.27
N THR A 281 7.72 12.36 9.13
CA THR A 281 7.09 13.61 9.59
C THR A 281 7.32 14.79 8.66
N THR A 282 8.41 14.79 7.89
CA THR A 282 8.77 15.91 7.01
C THR A 282 8.52 15.54 5.55
N ALA A 283 7.79 16.38 4.83
CA ALA A 283 7.55 16.15 3.41
C ALA A 283 8.87 16.18 2.63
N PRO A 284 9.17 15.16 1.81
CA PRO A 284 10.34 15.21 0.95
C PRO A 284 10.13 16.26 -0.14
N LYS A 285 11.24 16.82 -0.64
CA LYS A 285 11.20 17.54 -1.91
C LYS A 285 10.98 16.50 -3.02
N SER A 286 9.73 16.37 -3.48
CA SER A 286 9.44 15.48 -4.60
C SER A 286 9.97 16.10 -5.89
N ALA A 287 10.73 15.31 -6.66
CA ALA A 287 11.14 15.71 -8.01
C ALA A 287 9.98 15.63 -9.02
N LEU A 288 8.90 14.91 -8.67
CA LEU A 288 7.73 14.69 -9.50
C LEU A 288 6.47 14.95 -8.68
N THR A 289 5.85 16.11 -8.87
CA THR A 289 4.56 16.45 -8.23
C THR A 289 3.40 15.97 -9.09
N PHE A 290 2.22 15.81 -8.49
CA PHE A 290 1.00 15.50 -9.24
C PHE A 290 0.73 16.55 -10.31
N HIS A 291 0.85 17.84 -9.97
CA HIS A 291 0.60 18.94 -10.90
C HIS A 291 1.45 18.83 -12.18
N ALA A 292 2.69 18.32 -12.07
CA ALA A 292 3.56 18.08 -13.22
C ALA A 292 3.09 16.93 -14.14
N ILE A 293 2.38 15.94 -13.60
CA ILE A 293 1.92 14.75 -14.34
C ILE A 293 0.41 14.67 -14.52
N GLU A 294 -0.33 15.70 -14.10
CA GLU A 294 -1.79 15.71 -14.03
C GLU A 294 -2.45 15.29 -15.36
N GLY A 295 -1.95 15.83 -16.48
CA GLY A 295 -2.46 15.53 -17.82
C GLY A 295 -2.22 14.09 -18.29
N GLU A 296 -1.23 13.39 -17.72
CA GLU A 296 -0.88 12.01 -18.06
C GLU A 296 -1.32 11.02 -16.97
N PHE A 297 -1.83 11.51 -15.83
CA PHE A 297 -2.06 10.70 -14.64
C PHE A 297 -3.06 9.55 -14.87
N GLU A 298 -4.14 9.76 -15.63
CA GLU A 298 -5.07 8.68 -15.98
C GLU A 298 -4.36 7.56 -16.77
N SER A 299 -3.48 7.92 -17.70
CA SER A 299 -2.73 6.96 -18.51
C SER A 299 -1.73 6.18 -17.65
N ILE A 300 -1.03 6.88 -16.76
CA ILE A 300 -0.09 6.27 -15.79
C ILE A 300 -0.85 5.28 -14.90
N LEU A 301 -1.99 5.69 -14.35
CA LEU A 301 -2.83 4.87 -13.49
C LEU A 301 -3.31 3.60 -14.22
N ASN A 302 -3.86 3.73 -15.41
CA ASN A 302 -4.32 2.56 -16.17
C ASN A 302 -3.15 1.63 -16.56
N SER A 303 -1.99 2.18 -16.93
CA SER A 303 -0.80 1.37 -17.21
C SER A 303 -0.29 0.66 -15.95
N TRP A 304 -0.37 1.30 -14.78
CA TRP A 304 -0.02 0.72 -13.49
C TRP A 304 -0.93 -0.46 -13.14
N TYR A 305 -2.24 -0.31 -13.32
CA TYR A 305 -3.21 -1.39 -13.10
C TYR A 305 -3.04 -2.54 -14.09
N LEU A 306 -2.84 -2.26 -15.37
CA LEU A 306 -2.61 -3.30 -16.39
C LEU A 306 -1.39 -4.17 -16.09
N LYS A 307 -0.37 -3.61 -15.43
CA LYS A 307 0.89 -4.30 -15.09
C LYS A 307 0.93 -4.82 -13.65
N LYS A 308 -0.19 -4.77 -12.91
CA LYS A 308 -0.27 -5.10 -11.48
C LYS A 308 0.35 -6.44 -11.11
N GLU A 309 -0.03 -7.51 -11.80
CA GLU A 309 0.50 -8.85 -11.53
C GLU A 309 2.01 -8.92 -11.79
N LYS A 310 2.46 -8.44 -12.95
CA LYS A 310 3.87 -8.42 -13.34
C LYS A 310 4.75 -7.53 -12.44
N LEU A 311 4.19 -6.50 -11.81
CA LEU A 311 4.92 -5.57 -10.94
C LEU A 311 4.87 -5.96 -9.46
N SER A 312 3.84 -6.68 -9.02
CA SER A 312 3.54 -6.98 -7.61
C SER A 312 4.77 -7.37 -6.79
N PHE A 313 5.48 -8.42 -7.22
CA PHE A 313 6.67 -8.90 -6.53
C PHE A 313 7.77 -7.82 -6.40
N ILE A 314 8.03 -7.10 -7.49
CA ILE A 314 9.08 -6.08 -7.53
C ILE A 314 8.71 -4.93 -6.59
N LEU A 315 7.45 -4.49 -6.62
CA LEU A 315 6.96 -3.39 -5.81
C LEU A 315 6.92 -3.76 -4.32
N ASP A 316 6.45 -4.95 -3.96
CA ASP A 316 6.40 -5.37 -2.56
C ASP A 316 7.80 -5.42 -1.96
N SER A 317 8.77 -5.99 -2.70
CA SER A 317 10.19 -6.00 -2.32
C SER A 317 10.76 -4.57 -2.19
N TYR A 318 10.54 -3.72 -3.20
CA TYR A 318 11.03 -2.35 -3.23
C TYR A 318 10.46 -1.48 -2.09
N LEU A 319 9.16 -1.57 -1.86
CA LEU A 319 8.46 -0.78 -0.85
C LEU A 319 8.79 -1.27 0.56
N ASN A 320 8.94 -2.58 0.78
CA ASN A 320 9.40 -3.10 2.07
C ASN A 320 10.77 -2.54 2.47
N ASP A 321 11.69 -2.38 1.50
CA ASP A 321 12.99 -1.74 1.72
C ASP A 321 12.86 -0.25 2.11
N LEU A 322 11.74 0.41 1.82
CA LEU A 322 11.45 1.78 2.27
C LEU A 322 10.92 1.82 3.71
N TYR A 323 10.15 0.79 4.12
CA TYR A 323 9.52 0.73 5.44
C TYR A 323 10.39 0.13 6.54
N LEU A 324 11.24 -0.84 6.17
CA LEU A 324 11.91 -1.70 7.13
C LEU A 324 13.42 -1.42 7.20
N PRO A 325 14.01 -1.42 8.41
CA PRO A 325 15.43 -1.12 8.61
C PRO A 325 16.31 -2.35 8.28
N TYR A 326 16.26 -2.84 7.04
CA TYR A 326 17.09 -3.95 6.60
C TYR A 326 18.58 -3.58 6.51
N TYR A 327 19.45 -4.59 6.70
CA TYR A 327 20.87 -4.47 6.38
C TYR A 327 21.08 -4.14 4.90
N VAL A 328 22.11 -3.35 4.61
CA VAL A 328 22.40 -2.87 3.24
C VAL A 328 22.65 -4.01 2.25
N GLU A 329 23.21 -5.12 2.73
CA GLU A 329 23.38 -6.36 1.98
C GLU A 329 22.02 -6.89 1.52
N THR A 330 21.06 -7.00 2.44
CA THR A 330 19.70 -7.48 2.15
C THR A 330 19.02 -6.59 1.13
N GLN A 331 19.08 -5.27 1.30
CA GLN A 331 18.50 -4.33 0.34
C GLN A 331 19.15 -4.44 -1.06
N LEU A 332 20.48 -4.61 -1.11
CA LEU A 332 21.18 -4.81 -2.38
C LEU A 332 20.74 -6.11 -3.06
N LEU A 333 20.59 -7.19 -2.30
CA LEU A 333 20.11 -8.47 -2.84
C LEU A 333 18.67 -8.37 -3.35
N ASN A 334 17.79 -7.67 -2.62
CA ASN A 334 16.43 -7.36 -3.05
C ASN A 334 16.44 -6.59 -4.37
N SER A 335 17.27 -5.54 -4.47
CA SER A 335 17.43 -4.75 -5.69
C SER A 335 17.94 -5.56 -6.89
N ILE A 336 18.91 -6.46 -6.68
CA ILE A 336 19.41 -7.37 -7.73
C ILE A 336 18.28 -8.30 -8.20
N ARG A 337 17.54 -8.91 -7.25
CA ARG A 337 16.42 -9.81 -7.52
C ARG A 337 15.30 -9.10 -8.27
N ASN A 338 14.98 -7.87 -7.89
CA ASN A 338 13.95 -7.06 -8.52
C ASN A 338 14.27 -6.80 -10.00
N LEU A 339 15.52 -6.46 -10.34
CA LEU A 339 15.95 -6.28 -11.72
C LEU A 339 15.93 -7.60 -12.51
N GLU A 340 16.30 -8.72 -11.88
CA GLU A 340 16.17 -10.03 -12.51
C GLU A 340 14.71 -10.37 -12.86
N ILE A 341 13.79 -10.17 -11.92
CA ILE A 341 12.37 -10.44 -12.11
C ILE A 341 11.77 -9.48 -13.13
N TYR A 342 12.20 -8.23 -13.14
CA TYR A 342 11.82 -7.28 -14.17
C TYR A 342 12.20 -7.78 -15.58
N TYR A 343 13.44 -8.25 -15.76
CA TYR A 343 13.86 -8.84 -17.04
C TYR A 343 12.96 -10.02 -17.42
N ARG A 344 12.67 -10.91 -16.47
CA ARG A 344 11.78 -12.06 -16.71
C ARG A 344 10.38 -11.64 -17.14
N ASN A 345 9.80 -10.63 -16.51
CA ASN A 345 8.40 -10.26 -16.70
C ASN A 345 8.15 -9.37 -17.93
N PHE A 346 9.14 -8.58 -18.35
CA PHE A 346 8.97 -7.54 -19.37
C PHE A 346 9.89 -7.65 -20.58
N ILE A 347 10.96 -8.45 -20.51
CA ILE A 347 11.92 -8.62 -21.61
C ILE A 347 11.94 -10.06 -22.12
N ASN A 348 11.88 -11.03 -21.21
CA ASN A 348 12.09 -12.43 -21.52
C ASN A 348 10.81 -13.18 -21.94
N ASP A 349 10.21 -12.76 -23.05
CA ASP A 349 9.26 -13.62 -23.79
C ASP A 349 10.00 -14.77 -24.54
N SER A 350 11.33 -14.84 -24.37
CA SER A 350 12.25 -15.63 -25.20
C SER A 350 12.24 -17.14 -24.91
N ILE A 351 11.63 -17.64 -23.84
CA ILE A 351 11.71 -19.08 -23.54
C ILE A 351 10.83 -19.87 -24.52
N GLU A 352 9.62 -19.39 -24.79
CA GLU A 352 8.75 -20.05 -25.77
C GLU A 352 9.28 -19.89 -27.19
N GLN A 353 9.81 -18.72 -27.53
CA GLN A 353 10.45 -18.51 -28.84
C GLN A 353 11.68 -19.40 -29.03
N LYS A 354 12.58 -19.50 -28.03
CA LYS A 354 13.73 -20.43 -28.09
C LYS A 354 13.32 -21.90 -28.14
N LYS A 355 12.20 -22.27 -27.50
CA LYS A 355 11.63 -23.63 -27.59
C LYS A 355 11.20 -23.96 -29.01
N GLU A 356 10.58 -23.01 -29.70
CA GLU A 356 10.21 -23.19 -31.11
C GLU A 356 11.44 -23.26 -32.01
N GLU A 357 12.40 -22.35 -31.85
CA GLU A 357 13.63 -22.30 -32.67
C GLU A 357 14.49 -23.57 -32.55
N LEU A 358 14.60 -24.14 -31.35
CA LEU A 358 15.46 -25.31 -31.09
C LEU A 358 14.74 -26.65 -31.27
N ARG A 359 13.44 -26.65 -31.60
CA ARG A 359 12.61 -27.87 -31.61
C ARG A 359 13.19 -28.96 -32.52
N GLU A 360 13.59 -28.60 -33.74
CA GLU A 360 14.12 -29.56 -34.72
C GLU A 360 15.47 -30.15 -34.27
N ASP A 361 16.38 -29.29 -33.78
CA ASP A 361 17.68 -29.73 -33.25
C ASP A 361 17.53 -30.61 -32.01
N GLN A 362 16.60 -30.28 -31.11
CA GLN A 362 16.29 -31.08 -29.93
C GLN A 362 15.72 -32.45 -30.29
N GLN A 363 14.87 -32.52 -31.32
CA GLN A 363 14.34 -33.78 -31.83
C GLN A 363 15.45 -34.66 -32.40
N LEU A 364 16.32 -34.11 -33.25
CA LEU A 364 17.46 -34.82 -33.84
C LEU A 364 18.41 -35.37 -32.76
N LEU A 365 18.72 -34.57 -31.75
CA LEU A 365 19.58 -35.00 -30.63
C LEU A 365 18.90 -36.07 -29.77
N THR A 366 17.59 -35.95 -29.56
CA THR A 366 16.81 -36.94 -28.79
C THR A 366 16.78 -38.28 -29.53
N ASP A 367 16.57 -38.26 -30.85
CA ASP A 367 16.57 -39.47 -31.68
C ASP A 367 17.96 -40.14 -31.67
N TYR A 368 19.03 -39.35 -31.81
CA TYR A 368 20.39 -39.85 -31.70
C TYR A 368 20.68 -40.50 -30.34
N VAL A 369 20.27 -39.87 -29.23
CA VAL A 369 20.45 -40.42 -27.87
C VAL A 369 19.64 -41.71 -27.70
N ASN A 370 18.42 -41.76 -28.22
CA ASN A 370 17.57 -42.94 -28.13
C ASN A 370 18.13 -44.14 -28.89
N GLU A 371 18.81 -43.91 -30.01
CA GLU A 371 19.44 -44.96 -30.83
C GLU A 371 20.83 -45.39 -30.32
N ASN A 372 21.64 -44.45 -29.82
CA ASN A 372 23.08 -44.67 -29.65
C ASN A 372 23.56 -44.69 -28.18
N VAL A 373 22.73 -44.29 -27.22
CA VAL A 373 23.11 -44.23 -25.80
C VAL A 373 22.51 -45.40 -25.01
N SER A 374 23.21 -45.87 -23.98
CA SER A 374 22.71 -46.96 -23.12
C SER A 374 21.48 -46.53 -22.31
N GLN A 375 20.57 -47.47 -22.06
CA GLN A 375 19.30 -47.21 -21.37
C GLN A 375 19.48 -46.50 -20.01
N GLN A 376 20.56 -46.80 -19.29
CA GLN A 376 20.87 -46.20 -17.99
C GLN A 376 21.15 -44.68 -18.06
N ASN A 377 21.63 -44.18 -19.21
CA ASN A 377 22.02 -42.78 -19.36
C ASN A 377 21.05 -41.96 -20.22
N LYS A 378 20.16 -42.62 -21.00
CA LYS A 378 19.21 -41.94 -21.90
C LYS A 378 18.38 -40.87 -21.20
N GLU A 379 17.85 -41.18 -20.02
CA GLU A 379 17.00 -40.24 -19.26
C GLU A 379 17.76 -38.97 -18.87
N HIS A 380 19.01 -39.07 -18.45
CA HIS A 380 19.85 -37.93 -18.11
C HIS A 380 20.11 -37.03 -19.33
N PHE A 381 20.47 -37.62 -20.47
CA PHE A 381 20.76 -36.86 -21.69
C PHE A 381 19.50 -36.24 -22.29
N ASN A 382 18.39 -36.98 -22.34
CA ASN A 382 17.11 -36.44 -22.82
C ASN A 382 16.61 -35.29 -21.93
N ALA A 383 16.81 -35.37 -20.61
CA ALA A 383 16.49 -34.25 -19.71
C ALA A 383 17.32 -33.00 -20.02
N ASN A 384 18.61 -33.16 -20.35
CA ASN A 384 19.50 -32.04 -20.67
C ASN A 384 19.23 -31.44 -22.07
N ILE A 385 18.88 -32.25 -23.07
CA ILE A 385 18.54 -31.78 -24.43
C ILE A 385 17.29 -30.90 -24.40
N ASN A 386 16.27 -31.35 -23.66
CA ASN A 386 15.01 -30.63 -23.53
C ASN A 386 15.10 -29.41 -22.60
N PHE A 387 16.22 -29.25 -21.87
CA PHE A 387 16.42 -28.12 -20.98
C PHE A 387 16.82 -26.86 -21.76
N ILE A 388 15.90 -25.90 -21.85
CA ILE A 388 16.21 -24.55 -22.31
C ILE A 388 16.50 -23.70 -21.09
N GLY A 389 17.80 -23.50 -20.85
CA GLY A 389 18.27 -22.66 -19.76
C GLY A 389 17.83 -21.21 -19.90
N GLU A 390 17.52 -20.59 -18.77
CA GLU A 390 17.35 -19.14 -18.73
C GLU A 390 18.68 -18.42 -18.95
N ASP A 391 18.59 -17.17 -19.42
CA ASP A 391 19.75 -16.27 -19.40
C ASP A 391 20.32 -16.14 -17.98
N SER A 392 21.64 -16.18 -17.86
CA SER A 392 22.32 -15.97 -16.58
C SER A 392 22.03 -14.58 -16.02
N LEU A 393 22.06 -14.42 -14.69
CA LEU A 393 21.87 -13.13 -14.03
C LEU A 393 22.75 -12.03 -14.63
N GLN A 394 24.02 -12.35 -14.91
CA GLN A 394 24.94 -11.42 -15.55
C GLN A 394 24.46 -10.97 -16.95
N LYS A 395 23.95 -11.89 -17.78
CA LYS A 395 23.39 -11.56 -19.10
C LYS A 395 22.16 -10.67 -18.97
N LYS A 396 21.22 -11.04 -18.09
CA LYS A 396 19.99 -10.28 -17.80
C LYS A 396 20.32 -8.83 -17.38
N LEU A 397 21.18 -8.66 -16.38
CA LEU A 397 21.58 -7.34 -15.88
C LEU A 397 22.34 -6.53 -16.94
N SER A 398 23.26 -7.16 -17.67
CA SER A 398 24.01 -6.48 -18.74
C SER A 398 23.10 -5.97 -19.85
N HIS A 399 22.05 -6.74 -20.19
CA HIS A 399 21.04 -6.34 -21.15
C HIS A 399 20.28 -5.11 -20.65
N LEU A 400 19.75 -5.16 -19.43
CA LEU A 400 19.04 -4.03 -18.82
C LEU A 400 19.92 -2.77 -18.79
N PHE A 401 21.16 -2.86 -18.32
CA PHE A 401 22.05 -1.70 -18.20
C PHE A 401 22.35 -1.01 -19.53
N ARG A 402 22.24 -1.71 -20.66
CA ARG A 402 22.43 -1.11 -22.00
C ARG A 402 21.20 -0.35 -22.50
N GLN A 403 20.04 -0.54 -21.88
CA GLN A 403 18.79 0.17 -22.18
C GLN A 403 18.58 1.42 -21.33
N LEU A 404 19.50 1.70 -20.40
CA LEU A 404 19.44 2.92 -19.60
C LEU A 404 19.77 4.15 -20.46
N PRO A 405 19.20 5.33 -20.16
CA PRO A 405 19.55 6.57 -20.85
C PRO A 405 21.02 6.92 -20.61
N ASP A 406 21.65 7.55 -21.61
CA ASP A 406 23.07 7.92 -21.57
C ASP A 406 23.47 8.67 -20.29
N LYS A 407 22.62 9.62 -19.84
CA LYS A 407 22.87 10.38 -18.61
C LYS A 407 23.01 9.48 -17.38
N ILE A 408 22.10 8.51 -17.20
CA ILE A 408 22.14 7.55 -16.08
C ILE A 408 23.31 6.59 -16.26
N PHE A 409 23.54 6.14 -17.48
CA PHE A 409 24.63 5.22 -17.79
C PHE A 409 25.99 5.81 -17.45
N GLU A 410 26.27 7.02 -17.94
CA GLU A 410 27.53 7.74 -17.73
C GLU A 410 27.73 8.10 -16.25
N SER A 411 26.69 8.52 -15.53
CA SER A 411 26.83 8.87 -14.10
C SER A 411 26.95 7.65 -13.17
N CYS A 412 26.31 6.52 -13.50
CA CYS A 412 26.15 5.42 -12.55
C CYS A 412 26.98 4.18 -12.88
N ILE A 413 27.25 3.91 -14.17
CA ILE A 413 27.81 2.64 -14.65
C ILE A 413 29.17 2.82 -15.32
N LYS A 414 29.36 3.88 -16.11
CA LYS A 414 30.58 4.11 -16.88
C LYS A 414 31.81 4.07 -15.98
N LYS A 415 32.79 3.27 -16.38
CA LYS A 415 34.12 3.25 -15.77
C LYS A 415 35.11 3.96 -16.69
N GLU A 416 35.98 4.77 -16.09
CA GLU A 416 37.06 5.43 -16.80
C GLU A 416 37.93 4.42 -17.58
N GLY A 417 38.29 4.76 -18.81
CA GLY A 417 39.08 3.89 -19.70
C GLY A 417 38.37 2.62 -20.21
N LYS A 418 37.10 2.37 -19.88
CA LYS A 418 36.34 1.20 -20.36
C LYS A 418 35.27 1.59 -21.37
N SER A 419 35.06 0.75 -22.39
CA SER A 419 33.91 0.91 -23.30
C SER A 419 32.58 0.73 -22.53
N PRO A 420 31.46 1.26 -23.05
CA PRO A 420 30.14 1.10 -22.41
C PRO A 420 29.82 -0.37 -22.13
N SER A 421 29.94 -1.25 -23.14
CA SER A 421 29.69 -2.69 -22.99
C SER A 421 30.56 -3.35 -21.90
N LYS A 422 31.86 -3.00 -21.83
CA LYS A 422 32.75 -3.50 -20.77
C LYS A 422 32.37 -2.98 -19.38
N SER A 423 31.88 -1.75 -19.29
CA SER A 423 31.41 -1.16 -18.03
C SER A 423 30.15 -1.89 -17.52
N SER A 424 29.15 -2.08 -18.38
CA SER A 424 27.92 -2.84 -18.04
C SER A 424 28.25 -4.26 -17.57
N SER A 425 29.04 -4.99 -18.37
CA SER A 425 29.41 -6.37 -18.05
C SER A 425 30.21 -6.47 -16.75
N SER A 426 31.07 -5.48 -16.47
CA SER A 426 31.82 -5.43 -15.21
C SER A 426 30.90 -5.26 -14.01
N LEU A 427 29.93 -4.35 -14.06
CA LEU A 427 28.99 -4.14 -12.97
C LEU A 427 28.09 -5.37 -12.77
N ALA A 428 27.52 -5.91 -13.86
CA ALA A 428 26.68 -7.10 -13.81
C ALA A 428 27.40 -8.33 -13.21
N ARG A 429 28.68 -8.51 -13.55
CA ARG A 429 29.53 -9.56 -12.96
C ARG A 429 29.71 -9.36 -11.45
N SER A 430 30.04 -8.13 -11.02
CA SER A 430 30.20 -7.81 -9.59
C SER A 430 28.91 -8.06 -8.80
N LEU A 431 27.75 -7.67 -9.33
CA LEU A 431 26.45 -7.92 -8.71
C LEU A 431 26.15 -9.43 -8.60
N THR A 432 26.42 -10.17 -9.68
CA THR A 432 26.21 -11.63 -9.70
C THR A 432 27.08 -12.35 -8.68
N GLN A 433 28.37 -12.00 -8.61
CA GLN A 433 29.29 -12.57 -7.62
C GLN A 433 28.91 -12.18 -6.19
N THR A 434 28.48 -10.94 -5.97
CA THR A 434 27.99 -10.48 -4.65
C THR A 434 26.78 -11.31 -4.21
N ARG A 435 25.76 -11.45 -5.07
CA ARG A 435 24.58 -12.27 -4.79
C ARG A 435 24.96 -13.72 -4.48
N ASN A 436 25.80 -14.33 -5.31
CA ASN A 436 26.19 -15.73 -5.13
C ASN A 436 26.99 -15.95 -3.83
N PHE A 437 27.88 -15.01 -3.48
CA PHE A 437 28.60 -15.05 -2.22
C PHE A 437 27.64 -15.02 -1.02
N HIS A 438 26.69 -14.09 -0.98
CA HIS A 438 25.73 -14.00 0.12
C HIS A 438 24.68 -15.13 0.14
N THR A 439 24.52 -15.87 -0.97
CA THR A 439 23.60 -17.02 -1.03
C THR A 439 24.29 -18.33 -0.61
N HIS A 440 25.56 -18.52 -0.96
CA HIS A 440 26.26 -19.80 -0.78
C HIS A 440 27.39 -19.76 0.28
N GLY A 441 27.91 -18.58 0.61
CA GLY A 441 28.64 -18.29 1.86
C GLY A 441 30.02 -18.93 2.09
N TYR A 442 30.50 -19.85 1.24
CA TYR A 442 31.57 -20.75 1.70
C TYR A 442 33.02 -20.37 1.32
N LYS A 443 33.26 -19.56 0.26
CA LYS A 443 34.63 -19.18 -0.18
C LYS A 443 34.69 -17.80 -0.85
N PRO A 444 35.19 -16.75 -0.18
CA PRO A 444 35.35 -15.41 -0.76
C PRO A 444 36.22 -15.37 -2.03
N GLU A 445 37.19 -16.29 -2.16
CA GLU A 445 38.15 -16.36 -3.26
C GLU A 445 37.47 -16.71 -4.59
N LEU A 446 36.31 -17.38 -4.54
CA LEU A 446 35.50 -17.69 -5.72
C LEU A 446 34.77 -16.45 -6.28
N TYR A 447 34.73 -15.37 -5.52
CA TYR A 447 33.98 -14.15 -5.84
C TYR A 447 34.88 -12.91 -5.69
N PRO A 448 35.98 -12.81 -6.47
CA PRO A 448 36.97 -11.74 -6.32
C PRO A 448 36.44 -10.34 -6.67
N ASP A 449 35.42 -10.25 -7.52
CA ASP A 449 34.82 -9.00 -7.97
C ASP A 449 33.56 -8.62 -7.20
N ARG A 450 33.25 -9.33 -6.11
CA ARG A 450 32.12 -8.98 -5.24
C ARG A 450 32.31 -7.58 -4.66
N ILE A 451 31.20 -6.90 -4.42
CA ILE A 451 31.20 -5.58 -3.80
C ILE A 451 31.48 -5.75 -2.31
N GLN A 452 32.40 -4.94 -1.79
CA GLN A 452 32.85 -5.03 -0.40
C GLN A 452 32.78 -3.66 0.27
N GLY A 453 32.48 -3.66 1.56
CA GLY A 453 32.34 -2.47 2.38
C GLY A 453 30.94 -1.85 2.31
N ALA A 454 30.42 -1.47 3.49
CA ALA A 454 29.07 -0.95 3.65
C ALA A 454 28.78 0.24 2.72
N GLN A 455 29.74 1.17 2.58
CA GLN A 455 29.58 2.35 1.71
C GLN A 455 29.41 1.98 0.23
N ASN A 456 30.16 0.99 -0.26
CA ASN A 456 30.09 0.57 -1.66
C ASN A 456 28.80 -0.22 -1.92
N LEU A 457 28.38 -1.05 -0.96
CA LEU A 457 27.10 -1.75 -1.00
C LEU A 457 25.95 -0.74 -1.05
N PHE A 458 25.96 0.25 -0.16
CA PHE A 458 24.97 1.32 -0.11
C PHE A 458 24.91 2.11 -1.42
N THR A 459 26.06 2.63 -1.87
CA THR A 459 26.13 3.43 -3.11
C THR A 459 25.67 2.61 -4.32
N THR A 460 25.99 1.31 -4.37
CA THR A 460 25.52 0.45 -5.46
C THR A 460 24.02 0.20 -5.36
N ASN A 461 23.50 -0.04 -4.16
CA ASN A 461 22.07 -0.24 -3.93
C ASN A 461 21.25 0.98 -4.40
N GLU A 462 21.68 2.19 -4.05
CA GLU A 462 21.01 3.42 -4.50
C GLU A 462 20.99 3.56 -6.03
N LYS A 463 22.09 3.18 -6.71
CA LYS A 463 22.10 3.10 -8.18
C LYS A 463 21.11 2.07 -8.71
N LEU A 464 21.02 0.88 -8.10
CA LEU A 464 20.05 -0.13 -8.54
C LEU A 464 18.60 0.29 -8.29
N LYS A 465 18.32 1.00 -7.20
CA LYS A 465 16.98 1.58 -6.96
C LYS A 465 16.62 2.62 -8.02
N LEU A 466 17.59 3.45 -8.43
CA LEU A 466 17.40 4.37 -9.56
C LEU A 466 17.08 3.62 -10.87
N PHE A 467 17.80 2.53 -11.15
CA PHE A 467 17.53 1.71 -12.34
C PHE A 467 16.13 1.09 -12.30
N GLN A 468 15.73 0.55 -11.14
CA GLN A 468 14.37 0.01 -10.93
C GLN A 468 13.30 1.09 -11.19
N ARG A 469 13.48 2.30 -10.63
CA ARG A 469 12.59 3.44 -10.88
C ARG A 469 12.46 3.76 -12.35
N TYR A 470 13.59 3.91 -13.05
CA TYR A 470 13.60 4.17 -14.48
C TYR A 470 12.82 3.12 -15.28
N PHE A 471 13.09 1.84 -15.05
CA PHE A 471 12.47 0.75 -15.81
C PHE A 471 10.96 0.64 -15.60
N ILE A 472 10.50 0.87 -14.37
CA ILE A 472 9.06 0.89 -14.06
C ILE A 472 8.41 2.15 -14.64
N TYR A 473 9.05 3.31 -14.55
CA TYR A 473 8.56 4.55 -15.18
C TYR A 473 8.43 4.41 -16.70
N ALA A 474 9.45 3.86 -17.37
CA ALA A 474 9.41 3.58 -18.79
C ALA A 474 8.25 2.64 -19.17
N ASN A 475 8.00 1.59 -18.37
CA ASN A 475 6.86 0.71 -18.57
C ASN A 475 5.51 1.38 -18.32
N CYS A 476 5.44 2.29 -17.36
CA CYS A 476 4.23 3.03 -17.04
C CYS A 476 4.02 4.25 -17.93
N LYS A 477 4.87 4.44 -18.95
CA LYS A 477 4.87 5.61 -19.85
C LYS A 477 4.98 6.94 -19.12
N ILE A 478 5.58 6.94 -17.93
CA ILE A 478 5.84 8.17 -17.18
C ILE A 478 7.00 8.86 -17.89
N LYS A 479 6.70 9.96 -18.57
CA LYS A 479 7.74 10.79 -19.17
C LYS A 479 8.38 11.64 -18.09
N LEU A 480 9.65 11.38 -17.82
CA LEU A 480 10.49 12.32 -17.08
C LEU A 480 10.94 13.40 -18.07
N GLU A 481 10.06 14.34 -18.41
CA GLU A 481 10.47 15.51 -19.18
C GLU A 481 11.22 16.49 -18.27
N LYS A 482 12.55 16.57 -18.51
CA LYS A 482 13.58 17.50 -18.01
C LYS A 482 14.38 17.08 -16.76
#